data_AF-A0A2V9RZY1-F1
#
_entry.id   AF-A0A2V9RZY1-F1
#
_cell.length_a   1.000
_cell.length_b   1.000
_cell.length_c   1.000
_cell.angle_alpha   90.00
_cell.angle_beta   90.00
_cell.angle_gamma   90.00
#
_symmetry.space_group_name_H-M   'P 1'
#
loop_
_entity.id
_entity.type
_entity.pdbx_description
1 polymer ?
#
loop_
_entity_poly.entity_id
_entity_poly.type
_entity_poly.pdbx_seq_one_letter_code
_entity_poly.pdbx_strand_id
1 'polypeptide(L)'
;MKNPTAEEWAVFAANCNLRDMGTHLCALPTGEHCPKGLICLGCPHAQPKKSAVPIFRRMLASHERSLVAARGHSEPAGQIASREMEIVRIKGALQRAEELSDDVAAAIEKCL
;
A
#
# COMPACT_ATOMS: atom_id res chain seq x y z
N MET A 1 33.45 -19.04 6.69
CA MET A 1 32.31 -18.12 6.94
C MET A 1 32.15 -18.02 8.44
N LYS A 2 32.17 -16.83 9.03
CA LYS A 2 32.05 -16.66 10.50
C LYS A 2 30.56 -16.52 10.83
N ASN A 3 30.09 -17.22 11.87
CA ASN A 3 28.71 -17.03 12.35
C ASN A 3 28.56 -15.62 12.95
N PRO A 4 27.46 -14.92 12.68
CA PRO A 4 27.22 -13.61 13.28
C PRO A 4 27.12 -13.72 14.80
N THR A 5 27.62 -12.70 15.48
CA THR A 5 27.47 -12.51 16.93
C THR A 5 26.02 -12.18 17.29
N ALA A 6 25.66 -12.37 18.56
CA ALA A 6 24.31 -12.02 19.05
C ALA A 6 23.99 -10.52 18.85
N GLU A 7 25.00 -9.66 18.94
CA GLU A 7 24.88 -8.22 18.76
C GLU A 7 24.65 -7.86 17.28
N GLU A 8 25.34 -8.52 16.36
CA GLU A 8 25.08 -8.40 14.91
C GLU A 8 23.70 -8.93 14.53
N TRP A 9 23.23 -10.02 15.16
CA TRP A 9 21.87 -10.50 14.98
C TRP A 9 20.82 -9.51 15.50
N ALA A 10 21.07 -8.88 16.65
CA ALA A 10 20.19 -7.85 17.21
C ALA A 10 20.11 -6.62 16.30
N VAL A 11 21.25 -6.15 15.79
CA VAL A 11 21.31 -5.06 14.81
C VAL A 11 20.61 -5.43 13.51
N PHE A 12 20.79 -6.65 13.01
CA PHE A 12 20.10 -7.12 11.81
C PHE A 12 18.57 -7.15 12.01
N ALA A 13 18.10 -7.74 13.11
CA ALA A 13 16.68 -7.79 13.44
C ALA A 13 16.06 -6.39 13.59
N ALA A 14 16.77 -5.47 14.24
CA ALA A 14 16.32 -4.08 14.40
C ALA A 14 16.25 -3.30 13.07
N ASN A 15 17.03 -3.70 12.06
CA ASN A 15 17.06 -3.07 10.74
C ASN A 15 16.17 -3.77 9.70
N CYS A 16 15.77 -5.02 9.94
CA CYS A 16 14.83 -5.78 9.09
C CYS A 16 13.35 -5.42 9.34
N ASN A 17 13.05 -4.14 9.46
CA ASN A 17 11.67 -3.67 9.58
C ASN A 17 11.03 -3.54 8.19
N LEU A 18 9.81 -4.09 8.07
CA LEU A 18 8.97 -3.88 6.89
C LEU A 18 8.79 -2.38 6.64
N ARG A 19 8.83 -1.97 5.38
CA ARG A 19 8.68 -0.56 5.03
C ARG A 19 7.24 -0.12 5.23
N ASP A 20 7.03 0.77 6.19
CA ASP A 20 5.74 1.43 6.39
C ASP A 20 5.54 2.58 5.39
N MET A 21 4.43 2.54 4.67
CA MET A 21 4.01 3.54 3.68
C MET A 21 2.80 4.36 4.19
N GLY A 22 2.52 4.33 5.49
CA GLY A 22 1.38 4.94 6.16
C GLY A 22 0.11 4.13 5.98
N THR A 23 -0.33 3.94 4.74
CA THR A 23 -1.56 3.18 4.38
C THR A 23 -1.33 1.69 4.15
N HIS A 24 -0.07 1.28 3.96
CA HIS A 24 0.33 -0.09 3.67
C HIS A 24 1.63 -0.43 4.41
N LEU A 25 1.85 -1.72 4.66
CA LEU A 25 3.17 -2.28 4.89
C LEU A 25 3.68 -2.94 3.62
N CYS A 26 4.91 -2.64 3.24
CA CYS A 26 5.56 -3.25 2.09
C CYS A 26 6.54 -4.34 2.55
N ALA A 27 6.54 -5.48 1.84
CA ALA A 27 7.51 -6.55 2.03
C ALA A 27 8.94 -6.14 1.67
N LEU A 28 9.11 -5.03 0.95
CA LEU A 28 10.43 -4.46 0.70
C LEU A 28 10.98 -3.85 2.01
N PRO A 29 12.25 -4.13 2.38
CA PRO A 29 12.86 -3.56 3.56
C PRO A 29 12.85 -2.04 3.57
N THR A 30 12.83 -1.47 4.78
CA THR A 30 13.01 -0.03 4.98
C THR A 30 14.35 0.42 4.41
N GLY A 31 14.37 1.56 3.70
CA GLY A 31 15.58 2.11 3.08
C GLY A 31 15.89 1.62 1.66
N GLU A 32 15.24 0.55 1.19
CA GLU A 32 15.43 0.08 -0.18
C GLU A 32 14.63 0.88 -1.22
N HIS A 33 15.20 1.03 -2.42
CA HIS A 33 14.52 1.71 -3.52
C HIS A 33 13.38 0.86 -4.09
N CYS A 34 12.20 1.46 -4.24
CA CYS A 34 11.07 0.84 -4.92
C CYS A 34 10.62 1.72 -6.09
N PRO A 35 10.65 1.22 -7.34
CA PRO A 35 10.21 2.01 -8.49
C PRO A 35 8.68 2.11 -8.61
N LYS A 36 7.90 1.51 -7.69
CA LYS A 36 6.47 1.23 -7.93
C LYS A 36 5.46 2.35 -7.64
N GLY A 37 5.82 3.50 -7.06
CA GLY A 37 4.91 4.67 -6.95
C GLY A 37 3.43 4.36 -6.63
N LEU A 38 2.48 4.92 -7.40
CA LEU A 38 1.02 4.66 -7.28
C LEU A 38 0.59 3.22 -7.63
N ILE A 39 1.46 2.43 -8.28
CA ILE A 39 1.22 0.99 -8.51
C ILE A 39 1.19 0.23 -7.17
N CYS A 40 1.68 0.83 -6.08
CA CYS A 40 1.63 0.26 -4.74
C CYS A 40 0.23 -0.23 -4.33
N LEU A 41 -0.84 0.49 -4.71
CA LEU A 41 -2.23 0.09 -4.42
C LEU A 41 -2.61 -1.29 -5.00
N GLY A 42 -2.03 -1.64 -6.15
CA GLY A 42 -2.20 -2.94 -6.81
C GLY A 42 -1.01 -3.87 -6.62
N CYS A 43 -0.03 -3.52 -5.80
CA CYS A 43 1.18 -4.31 -5.63
C CYS A 43 0.91 -5.51 -4.69
N PRO A 44 1.24 -6.75 -5.09
CA PRO A 44 1.05 -7.92 -4.21
C PRO A 44 1.98 -7.91 -2.99
N HIS A 45 3.08 -7.16 -3.06
CA HIS A 45 4.02 -7.00 -1.95
C HIS A 45 3.60 -5.92 -0.94
N ALA A 46 2.55 -5.15 -1.24
CA ALA A 46 2.02 -4.11 -0.35
C ALA A 46 0.73 -4.60 0.30
N GLN A 47 0.80 -4.83 1.61
CA GLN A 47 -0.35 -5.20 2.42
C GLN A 47 -1.02 -3.93 2.97
N PRO A 48 -2.27 -3.63 2.58
CA PRO A 48 -2.98 -2.48 3.11
C PRO A 48 -3.27 -2.66 4.61
N LYS A 49 -3.36 -1.55 5.34
CA LYS A 49 -3.76 -1.54 6.75
C LYS A 49 -5.29 -1.50 6.87
N LYS A 50 -5.87 -2.22 7.83
CA LYS A 50 -7.28 -2.12 8.20
C LYS A 50 -7.65 -0.69 8.60
N SER A 51 -6.79 -0.01 9.37
CA SER A 51 -7.00 1.40 9.75
C SER A 51 -7.01 2.37 8.57
N ALA A 52 -6.49 1.98 7.40
CA ALA A 52 -6.51 2.81 6.20
C ALA A 52 -7.83 2.76 5.43
N VAL A 53 -8.80 1.90 5.80
CA VAL A 53 -10.12 1.81 5.14
C VAL A 53 -10.80 3.18 4.93
N PRO A 54 -10.89 4.09 5.92
CA PRO A 54 -11.50 5.40 5.72
C PRO A 54 -10.76 6.26 4.69
N ILE A 55 -9.43 6.10 4.57
CA ILE A 55 -8.62 6.81 3.58
C ILE A 55 -8.94 6.28 2.18
N PHE A 56 -8.95 4.96 2.00
CA PHE A 56 -9.27 4.35 0.71
C PHE A 56 -10.69 4.71 0.24
N ARG A 57 -11.68 4.75 1.13
CA ARG A 57 -13.04 5.21 0.80
C ARG A 57 -13.06 6.67 0.32
N ARG A 58 -12.32 7.57 0.97
CA ARG A 58 -12.19 8.96 0.52
C ARG A 58 -11.49 9.06 -0.84
N MET A 59 -10.41 8.30 -1.03
CA MET A 59 -9.70 8.23 -2.31
C MET A 59 -10.62 7.74 -3.42
N LEU A 60 -11.37 6.66 -3.19
CA LEU A 60 -12.30 6.10 -4.16
C LEU A 60 -13.35 7.13 -4.59
N ALA A 61 -14.04 7.74 -3.63
CA ALA A 61 -15.05 8.74 -3.92
C ALA A 61 -14.49 9.95 -4.69
N SER A 62 -13.24 10.36 -4.39
CA SER A 62 -12.56 11.43 -5.11
C SER A 62 -12.27 11.06 -6.57
N HIS A 63 -11.77 9.85 -6.82
CA HIS A 63 -11.45 9.39 -8.17
C HIS A 63 -12.70 9.12 -8.99
N GLU A 64 -13.77 8.61 -8.39
CA GLU A 64 -15.06 8.43 -9.07
C GLU A 64 -15.64 9.78 -9.53
N ARG A 65 -15.59 10.83 -8.69
CA ARG A 65 -15.97 12.19 -9.11
C ARG A 65 -15.08 12.73 -10.22
N SER A 66 -13.76 12.50 -10.13
CA SER A 66 -12.82 12.92 -11.17
C SER A 66 -13.09 12.23 -12.51
N LEU A 67 -13.40 10.93 -12.51
CA LEU A 67 -13.74 10.18 -13.71
C LEU A 67 -15.03 10.72 -14.36
N VAL A 68 -16.06 11.02 -13.56
CA VAL A 68 -17.31 11.61 -14.07
C VAL A 68 -17.03 12.96 -14.74
N ALA A 69 -16.24 13.83 -14.11
CA ALA A 69 -15.86 15.12 -14.69
C ALA A 69 -15.06 14.94 -15.99
N ALA A 70 -14.08 14.05 -16.02
CA ALA A 70 -13.25 13.78 -17.21
C ALA A 70 -14.09 13.28 -18.40
N ARG A 71 -15.07 12.40 -18.15
CA ARG A 71 -16.03 11.96 -19.16
C ARG A 71 -16.90 13.11 -19.65
N GLY A 72 -17.38 13.96 -18.74
CA GLY A 72 -18.15 15.17 -19.09
C GLY A 72 -17.37 16.16 -19.96
N HIS A 73 -16.05 16.24 -19.76
CA HIS A 73 -15.15 17.07 -20.57
C HIS A 73 -14.68 16.40 -21.86
N SER A 74 -15.11 15.16 -22.15
CA SER A 74 -14.63 14.38 -23.31
C SER A 74 -13.11 14.28 -23.38
N GLU A 75 -12.45 14.06 -22.23
CA GLU A 75 -11.00 13.85 -22.19
C GLU A 75 -10.57 12.64 -23.05
N PRO A 76 -9.30 12.62 -23.52
CA PRO A 76 -8.81 11.52 -24.35
C PRO A 76 -9.01 10.14 -23.70
N ALA A 77 -9.37 9.13 -24.51
CA ALA A 77 -9.67 7.79 -24.04
C ALA A 77 -8.57 7.18 -23.15
N GLY A 78 -7.29 7.44 -23.46
CA GLY A 78 -6.17 6.99 -22.63
C GLY A 78 -6.16 7.61 -21.22
N GLN A 79 -6.61 8.86 -21.08
CA GLN A 79 -6.70 9.54 -19.78
C GLN A 79 -7.91 9.03 -18.98
N ILE A 80 -9.02 8.72 -19.65
CA ILE A 80 -10.19 8.06 -19.04
C ILE A 80 -9.79 6.67 -18.54
N ALA A 81 -9.17 5.86 -19.39
CA ALA A 81 -8.72 4.52 -19.04
C ALA A 81 -7.74 4.51 -17.86
N SER A 82 -6.79 5.46 -17.82
CA SER A 82 -5.87 5.59 -16.69
C SER A 82 -6.59 5.80 -15.36
N ARG A 83 -7.60 6.68 -15.33
CA ARG A 83 -8.42 6.93 -14.13
C ARG A 83 -9.26 5.72 -13.73
N GLU A 84 -9.83 5.02 -14.71
CA GLU A 84 -10.57 3.77 -14.46
C GLU A 84 -9.67 2.71 -13.82
N MET A 85 -8.43 2.55 -14.33
CA MET A 85 -7.45 1.64 -13.74
C MET A 85 -7.10 2.02 -12.31
N GLU A 86 -6.98 3.31 -12.00
CA GLU A 86 -6.71 3.78 -10.64
C GLU A 86 -7.87 3.47 -9.68
N ILE A 87 -9.11 3.67 -10.12
CA ILE A 87 -10.30 3.25 -9.37
C ILE A 87 -10.26 1.74 -9.08
N VAL A 88 -9.93 0.91 -10.07
CA VAL A 88 -9.81 -0.55 -9.88
C VAL A 88 -8.75 -0.89 -8.83
N ARG A 89 -7.59 -0.24 -8.87
CA ARG A 89 -6.51 -0.45 -7.86
C ARG A 89 -6.97 -0.05 -6.46
N ILE A 90 -7.65 1.10 -6.31
CA ILE A 90 -8.18 1.57 -5.02
C ILE A 90 -9.23 0.59 -4.50
N LYS A 91 -10.16 0.12 -5.34
CA LYS A 91 -11.17 -0.87 -4.97
C LYS A 91 -10.52 -2.16 -4.47
N GLY A 92 -9.50 -2.65 -5.16
CA GLY A 92 -8.76 -3.83 -4.74
C GLY A 92 -8.04 -3.64 -3.39
N ALA A 93 -7.41 -2.48 -3.16
CA ALA A 93 -6.77 -2.17 -1.87
C ALA A 93 -7.80 -2.04 -0.74
N LEU A 94 -8.92 -1.37 -1.00
CA LEU A 94 -10.02 -1.22 -0.06
C LEU A 94 -10.60 -2.57 0.35
N GLN A 95 -10.90 -3.44 -0.62
CA GLN A 95 -11.41 -4.78 -0.35
C GLN A 95 -10.47 -5.57 0.56
N ARG A 96 -9.18 -5.65 0.21
CA ARG A 96 -8.18 -6.35 1.03
C ARG A 96 -8.09 -5.76 2.44
N ALA A 97 -8.16 -4.44 2.58
CA ALA A 97 -8.16 -3.77 3.87
C ALA A 97 -9.43 -4.10 4.68
N GLU A 98 -10.60 -4.16 4.03
CA GLU A 98 -11.87 -4.49 4.67
C GLU A 98 -11.94 -5.95 5.13
N GLU A 99 -11.27 -6.87 4.44
CA GLU A 99 -11.19 -8.30 4.78
C GLU A 99 -10.30 -8.57 6.01
N LEU A 100 -9.41 -7.65 6.38
CA LEU A 100 -8.57 -7.81 7.58
C LEU A 100 -9.39 -7.68 8.87
N SER A 101 -9.05 -8.50 9.87
CA SER A 101 -9.62 -8.41 11.23
C SER A 101 -8.94 -7.38 12.12
N ASP A 102 -7.63 -7.17 11.94
CA ASP A 102 -6.81 -6.19 12.67
C ASP A 102 -5.71 -5.64 11.72
N ASP A 103 -5.04 -4.57 12.13
CA ASP A 103 -3.87 -4.06 11.43
C ASP A 103 -2.69 -5.02 11.53
N VAL A 104 -2.20 -5.48 10.37
CA VAL A 104 -0.98 -6.30 10.29
C VAL A 104 0.21 -5.59 10.95
N ALA A 105 0.29 -4.26 10.84
CA ALA A 105 1.34 -3.48 11.52
C ALA A 105 1.25 -3.61 13.04
N ALA A 106 0.06 -3.43 13.61
CA ALA A 106 -0.15 -3.59 15.04
C ALA A 106 0.09 -5.02 15.51
N ALA A 107 -0.23 -6.02 14.69
CA ALA A 107 0.05 -7.43 14.98
C ALA A 107 1.55 -7.75 14.97
N ILE A 108 2.31 -7.16 14.05
CA ILE A 108 3.78 -7.34 13.99
C ILE A 108 4.46 -6.63 15.18
N GLU A 109 4.08 -5.39 15.48
CA GLU A 109 4.63 -4.65 16.62
C GLU A 109 4.34 -5.32 17.97
N LYS A 110 3.18 -5.95 18.14
CA LYS A 110 2.86 -6.72 19.37
C LYS A 110 3.70 -7.99 19.54
N CYS A 111 4.31 -8.50 18.47
CA CYS A 111 5.11 -9.72 18.47
C CYS A 111 6.62 -9.46 18.59
N LEU A 112 7.04 -8.20 18.58
CA LEU A 112 8.41 -7.74 18.80
C LEU A 112 8.61 -7.33 20.27
#